data_AF-A0A1Q3AMX8-F1
#
_entry.id   AF-A0A1Q3AMX8-F1
#
_cell.length_a   1.000
_cell.length_b   1.000
_cell.length_c   1.000
_cell.angle_alpha   90.00
_cell.angle_beta   90.00
_cell.angle_gamma   90.00
#
_symmetry.space_group_name_H-M   'P 1'
#
loop_
_entity.id
_entity.type
_entity.pdbx_description
1 polymer ?
#
loop_
_entity_poly.entity_id
_entity_poly.type
_entity_poly.pdbx_seq_one_letter_code
_entity_poly.pdbx_strand_id
1 'polypeptide(L)'
;MTIFIQALDFKLWNVIISGHDLLAITSNDGVRSFKPRQMFNNDDRRKFQLNAKTKHVIICALNSNKFNRISYCSTTKEMWDRLEVTYEGINLVNDAKINMLTRKYEMFSIVMHC
;
A
#
# COMPACT_ATOMS: atom_id res chain seq x y z
N MET A 1 7.56 -4.42 3.38
CA MET A 1 7.16 -5.28 2.23
C MET A 1 7.92 -4.97 0.94
N THR A 2 8.48 -3.77 0.77
CA THR A 2 9.18 -3.35 -0.46
C THR A 2 10.29 -4.30 -0.90
N ILE A 3 11.23 -4.60 0.02
CA ILE A 3 12.36 -5.51 -0.23
C ILE A 3 11.88 -6.89 -0.69
N PHE A 4 10.82 -7.42 -0.05
CA PHE A 4 10.25 -8.72 -0.38
C PHE A 4 9.68 -8.76 -1.81
N ILE A 5 8.92 -7.73 -2.21
CA ILE A 5 8.32 -7.67 -3.56
C ILE A 5 9.41 -7.50 -4.62
N GLN A 6 10.41 -6.66 -4.36
CA GLN A 6 11.55 -6.47 -5.25
C GLN A 6 12.37 -7.75 -5.43
N ALA A 7 12.59 -8.50 -4.35
CA ALA A 7 13.30 -9.78 -4.40
C ALA A 7 12.51 -10.87 -5.14
N LEU A 8 11.17 -10.85 -5.06
CA LEU A 8 10.32 -11.78 -5.78
C LEU A 8 10.36 -11.56 -7.30
N ASP A 9 10.11 -10.32 -7.74
CA ASP A 9 10.22 -9.89 -9.14
C ASP A 9 10.08 -8.37 -9.21
N PHE A 10 11.14 -7.69 -9.67
CA PHE A 10 11.16 -6.24 -9.79
C PHE A 10 10.04 -5.68 -10.70
N LYS A 11 9.51 -6.48 -11.65
CA LYS A 11 8.37 -6.09 -12.48
C LYS A 11 7.10 -5.88 -11.63
N LEU A 12 6.94 -6.62 -10.54
CA LEU A 12 5.81 -6.44 -9.62
C LEU A 12 5.94 -5.12 -8.85
N TRP A 13 7.17 -4.76 -8.46
CA TRP A 13 7.46 -3.47 -7.84
C TRP A 13 7.19 -2.30 -8.80
N ASN A 14 7.56 -2.44 -10.07
CA ASN A 14 7.25 -1.43 -11.09
C ASN A 14 5.74 -1.20 -11.23
N VAL A 15 4.91 -2.25 -11.18
CA VAL A 15 3.45 -2.09 -11.21
C VAL A 15 2.92 -1.29 -10.01
N ILE A 16 3.54 -1.44 -8.84
CA ILE A 16 3.18 -0.67 -7.66
C ILE A 16 3.54 0.80 -7.86
N ILE A 17 4.74 1.12 -8.35
CA ILE A 17 5.16 2.51 -8.55
C ILE A 17 4.39 3.18 -9.70
N SER A 18 4.24 2.50 -10.84
CA SER A 18 3.63 3.07 -12.04
C SER A 18 2.15 3.41 -11.88
N GLY A 19 1.45 2.83 -10.90
CA GLY A 19 0.13 3.31 -10.51
C GLY A 19 -1.00 3.02 -11.51
N HIS A 20 -2.08 3.80 -11.36
CA HIS A 20 -3.36 3.68 -12.07
C HIS A 20 -3.26 3.90 -13.60
N ASP A 21 -2.12 4.44 -14.07
CA ASP A 21 -1.89 4.83 -15.47
C ASP A 21 -1.74 3.64 -16.43
N LEU A 22 -1.70 2.41 -15.92
CA LEU A 22 -1.54 1.24 -16.78
C LEU A 22 -2.76 0.96 -17.68
N LEU A 23 -3.96 1.49 -17.34
CA LEU A 23 -5.23 1.13 -18.00
C LEU A 23 -6.19 2.31 -18.20
N ALA A 24 -5.74 3.52 -17.85
CA ALA A 24 -6.54 4.72 -17.96
C ALA A 24 -6.42 5.30 -19.38
N ILE A 25 -7.56 5.52 -20.02
CA ILE A 25 -7.67 6.41 -21.17
C ILE A 25 -8.21 7.74 -20.68
N THR A 26 -7.59 8.82 -21.11
CA THR A 26 -8.15 10.17 -20.99
C THR A 26 -9.04 10.37 -22.22
N SER A 27 -10.35 10.44 -22.00
CA SER A 27 -11.29 10.80 -23.07
C SER A 27 -11.06 12.26 -23.51
N ASN A 28 -11.58 12.67 -24.66
CA ASN A 28 -11.40 14.03 -25.21
C ASN A 28 -11.93 15.13 -24.26
N ASP A 29 -12.85 14.76 -23.39
CA ASP A 29 -13.50 15.49 -22.31
C ASP A 29 -12.67 15.52 -21.00
N GLY A 30 -11.45 14.98 -21.00
CA GLY A 30 -10.53 14.98 -19.86
C GLY A 30 -10.89 13.95 -18.77
N VAL A 31 -11.99 13.21 -18.94
CA VAL A 31 -12.43 12.18 -18.00
C VAL A 31 -11.51 10.96 -18.12
N ARG A 32 -10.89 10.58 -17.00
CA ARG A 32 -10.04 9.40 -16.90
C ARG A 32 -10.92 8.16 -16.70
N SER A 33 -10.99 7.30 -17.71
CA SER A 33 -11.80 6.08 -17.68
C SER A 33 -10.95 4.84 -17.94
N PHE A 34 -11.44 3.67 -17.53
CA PHE A 34 -10.76 2.41 -17.86
C PHE A 34 -10.98 2.04 -19.31
N LYS A 35 -9.91 1.66 -19.99
CA LYS A 35 -10.00 1.09 -21.33
C LYS A 35 -10.92 -0.15 -21.31
N PRO A 36 -11.90 -0.26 -22.23
CA PRO A 36 -12.73 -1.45 -22.32
C PRO A 36 -11.87 -2.69 -22.61
N ARG A 37 -12.17 -3.81 -21.96
CA ARG A 37 -11.40 -5.06 -22.08
C ARG A 37 -11.27 -5.54 -23.54
N GLN A 38 -12.26 -5.23 -24.37
CA GLN A 38 -12.30 -5.58 -25.80
C GLN A 38 -11.21 -4.85 -26.62
N MET A 39 -10.76 -3.68 -26.17
CA MET A 39 -9.73 -2.89 -26.86
C MET A 39 -8.31 -3.20 -26.37
N PHE A 40 -8.15 -4.16 -25.45
CA PHE A 40 -6.85 -4.48 -24.86
C PHE A 40 -5.92 -5.12 -25.90
N ASN A 41 -4.77 -4.48 -26.11
CA ASN A 41 -3.67 -5.09 -26.83
C ASN A 41 -2.92 -6.09 -25.92
N ASN A 42 -1.90 -6.75 -26.45
CA ASN A 42 -1.12 -7.75 -25.70
C ASN A 42 -0.40 -7.15 -24.49
N ASP A 43 0.06 -5.90 -24.59
CA ASP A 43 0.73 -5.21 -23.49
C ASP A 43 -0.24 -4.84 -22.37
N ASP A 44 -1.44 -4.39 -22.69
CA ASP A 44 -2.52 -4.11 -21.74
C ASP A 44 -2.88 -5.37 -20.94
N ARG A 45 -3.00 -6.51 -21.64
CA ARG A 45 -3.27 -7.81 -21.01
C ARG A 45 -2.15 -8.23 -20.08
N ARG A 46 -0.89 -8.05 -20.51
CA ARG A 46 0.29 -8.35 -19.71
C ARG A 46 0.36 -7.48 -18.44
N LYS A 47 0.06 -6.18 -18.56
CA LYS A 47 -0.02 -5.25 -17.43
C LYS A 47 -1.13 -5.65 -16.45
N PHE A 48 -2.31 -6.02 -16.96
CA PHE A 48 -3.42 -6.47 -16.13
C PHE A 48 -3.08 -7.75 -15.35
N GLN A 49 -2.43 -8.71 -16.02
CA GLN A 49 -1.95 -9.95 -15.38
C GLN A 49 -0.90 -9.66 -14.30
N LEU A 50 0.07 -8.79 -14.58
CA LEU A 50 1.06 -8.40 -13.57
C LEU A 50 0.40 -7.71 -12.37
N ASN A 51 -0.56 -6.80 -12.59
CA ASN A 51 -1.33 -6.19 -11.51
C ASN A 51 -2.10 -7.23 -10.69
N ALA A 52 -2.78 -8.19 -11.32
CA ALA A 52 -3.45 -9.27 -10.59
C ALA A 52 -2.46 -10.11 -9.76
N LYS A 53 -1.30 -10.44 -10.32
CA LYS A 53 -0.24 -11.19 -9.62
C LYS A 53 0.30 -10.40 -8.43
N THR A 54 0.54 -9.10 -8.58
CA THR A 54 1.01 -8.26 -7.47
C THR A 54 -0.05 -8.13 -6.36
N LYS A 55 -1.33 -7.95 -6.71
CA LYS A 55 -2.42 -7.97 -5.72
C LYS A 55 -2.42 -9.27 -4.92
N HIS A 56 -2.29 -10.41 -5.60
CA HIS A 56 -2.21 -11.71 -4.94
C HIS A 56 -1.03 -11.81 -3.97
N VAL A 57 0.17 -11.40 -4.40
CA VAL A 57 1.37 -11.38 -3.53
C VAL A 57 1.14 -10.51 -2.29
N ILE A 58 0.56 -9.32 -2.46
CA ILE A 58 0.26 -8.43 -1.33
C ILE A 58 -0.73 -9.09 -0.38
N ILE A 59 -1.83 -9.65 -0.90
CA ILE A 59 -2.88 -10.31 -0.09
C ILE A 59 -2.29 -11.47 0.71
N CYS A 60 -1.50 -12.35 0.08
CA CYS A 60 -0.86 -13.48 0.75
C CYS A 60 0.11 -13.07 1.86
N ALA A 61 0.72 -11.89 1.75
CA ALA A 61 1.63 -11.38 2.78
C ALA A 61 0.91 -10.70 3.96
N LEU A 62 -0.41 -10.50 3.89
CA LEU A 62 -1.19 -9.79 4.91
C LEU A 62 -2.01 -10.75 5.78
N ASN A 63 -2.23 -10.32 7.02
CA ASN A 63 -3.20 -10.97 7.90
C ASN A 63 -4.65 -10.53 7.58
N SER A 64 -5.63 -11.30 8.05
CA SER A 64 -7.05 -11.12 7.71
C SER A 64 -7.60 -9.72 8.03
N ASN A 65 -7.14 -9.08 9.11
CA ASN A 65 -7.57 -7.74 9.50
C ASN A 65 -7.10 -6.67 8.52
N LYS A 66 -5.84 -6.76 8.04
CA LYS A 66 -5.29 -5.84 7.06
C LYS A 66 -5.88 -6.06 5.67
N PHE A 67 -6.20 -7.30 5.33
CA PHE A 67 -6.88 -7.64 4.08
C PHE A 67 -8.24 -6.93 3.93
N ASN A 68 -9.08 -6.96 4.97
CA ASN A 68 -10.42 -6.36 4.92
C ASN A 68 -10.41 -4.86 4.60
N ARG A 69 -9.34 -4.14 4.95
CA ARG A 69 -9.20 -2.69 4.71
C ARG A 69 -8.85 -2.33 3.27
N ILE A 70 -8.25 -3.27 2.53
CA ILE A 70 -7.72 -3.04 1.18
C ILE A 70 -8.38 -3.91 0.11
N SER A 71 -9.27 -4.83 0.50
CA SER A 71 -9.91 -5.79 -0.41
C SER A 71 -10.74 -5.11 -1.52
N TYR A 72 -11.32 -3.95 -1.23
CA TYR A 72 -12.09 -3.14 -2.18
C TYR A 72 -11.20 -2.33 -3.16
N CYS A 73 -9.90 -2.24 -2.93
CA CYS A 73 -9.03 -1.43 -3.78
C CYS A 73 -8.97 -2.00 -5.20
N SER A 74 -9.09 -1.11 -6.20
CA SER A 74 -9.16 -1.50 -7.60
C SER A 74 -7.79 -1.88 -8.15
N THR A 75 -6.74 -1.17 -7.73
CA THR A 75 -5.35 -1.42 -8.19
C THR A 75 -4.41 -1.81 -7.07
N THR A 76 -3.28 -2.39 -7.47
CA THR A 76 -2.18 -2.69 -6.55
C THR A 76 -1.61 -1.41 -5.91
N LYS A 77 -1.52 -0.31 -6.67
CA LYS A 77 -1.08 0.99 -6.14
C LYS A 77 -1.99 1.49 -5.02
N GLU A 78 -3.30 1.47 -5.24
CA GLU A 78 -4.26 1.88 -4.20
C GLU A 78 -4.17 1.00 -2.95
N MET A 79 -3.99 -0.32 -3.12
CA MET A 79 -3.72 -1.22 -2.00
C MET A 79 -2.44 -0.82 -1.25
N TRP A 80 -1.37 -0.51 -1.98
CA TRP A 80 -0.08 -0.14 -1.41
C TRP A 80 -0.14 1.18 -0.64
N ASP A 81 -0.76 2.21 -1.22
CA ASP A 81 -0.87 3.53 -0.61
C ASP A 81 -1.67 3.48 0.71
N ARG A 82 -2.75 2.69 0.75
CA ARG A 82 -3.51 2.47 1.99
C ARG A 82 -2.71 1.71 3.05
N LEU A 83 -1.86 0.76 2.62
CA LEU A 83 -0.99 0.03 3.53
C LEU A 83 0.03 0.97 4.15
N GLU A 84 0.69 1.80 3.34
CA GLU A 84 1.68 2.78 3.77
C GLU A 84 1.12 3.69 4.87
N VAL A 85 -0.03 4.33 4.62
CA VAL A 85 -0.72 5.19 5.61
C VAL A 85 -1.06 4.43 6.91
N THR A 86 -1.49 3.17 6.81
CA THR A 86 -1.83 2.37 8.00
C THR A 86 -0.60 2.08 8.85
N TYR A 87 0.53 1.73 8.23
CA TYR A 87 1.76 1.43 8.97
C TYR A 87 2.41 2.69 9.55
N GLU A 88 2.42 3.80 8.82
CA GLU A 88 2.87 5.10 9.32
C GLU A 88 2.05 5.55 10.52
N GLY A 89 0.72 5.47 10.44
CA GLY A 89 -0.17 5.81 11.55
C GLY A 89 0.05 4.95 12.79
N ILE A 90 0.36 3.65 12.62
CA ILE A 90 0.69 2.75 13.74
C ILE A 90 2.01 3.17 14.40
N ASN A 91 3.03 3.52 13.61
CA ASN A 91 4.33 3.96 14.15
C ASN A 91 4.17 5.22 14.99
N LEU A 92 3.46 6.23 14.48
CA LEU A 92 3.19 7.47 15.22
C LEU A 92 2.47 7.23 16.55
N VAL A 93 1.47 6.35 16.57
CA VAL A 93 0.75 5.98 17.80
C VAL A 93 1.67 5.27 18.80
N ASN A 94 2.56 4.39 18.32
CA ASN A 94 3.52 3.71 19.17
C ASN A 94 4.55 4.68 19.77
N ASP A 95 5.09 5.59 18.96
CA ASP A 95 6.03 6.61 19.41
C ASP A 95 5.40 7.54 20.46
N ALA A 96 4.15 7.94 20.26
CA ALA A 96 3.40 8.74 21.23
C ALA A 96 3.22 7.99 22.57
N LYS A 97 2.95 6.68 22.54
CA LYS A 97 2.84 5.85 23.74
C LYS A 97 4.16 5.73 24.48
N ILE A 98 5.27 5.49 23.75
CA ILE A 98 6.61 5.42 24.31
C ILE A 98 6.95 6.75 25.00
N ASN A 99 6.77 7.87 24.30
CA ASN A 99 7.03 9.21 24.84
C ASN A 99 6.20 9.50 26.10
N MET A 100 4.92 9.12 26.10
CA MET A 100 4.07 9.27 27.29
C MET A 100 4.60 8.46 28.49
N LEU A 101 5.03 7.22 28.25
CA LEU A 101 5.58 6.37 29.30
C LEU A 101 6.92 6.90 29.83
N THR A 102 7.81 7.34 28.95
CA THR A 102 9.09 7.98 29.32
C THR A 102 8.85 9.19 30.22
N ARG A 103 7.94 10.09 29.85
CA ARG A 103 7.60 11.26 30.68
C ARG A 103 7.07 10.88 32.06
N LYS A 104 6.21 9.86 32.15
CA LYS A 104 5.72 9.36 33.44
C LYS A 104 6.88 8.82 34.28
N TYR A 105 7.75 8.02 33.70
CA TYR A 105 8.91 7.46 34.39
C TYR A 105 9.86 8.55 34.90
N GLU A 106 10.18 9.54 34.08
CA GLU A 106 11.00 10.70 34.50
C GLU A 106 10.36 11.47 35.65
N MET A 107 9.04 11.72 35.58
CA MET A 107 8.31 12.39 36.64
C MET A 107 8.32 11.59 37.95
N PHE A 108 8.14 10.26 37.89
CA PHE A 108 8.28 9.40 39.08
C PHE A 108 9.71 9.40 39.64
N SER A 109 10.73 9.37 38.78
CA SER A 109 12.13 9.41 39.21
C SER A 109 12.49 10.72 39.89
N ILE A 110 12.08 11.87 39.33
CA ILE A 110 12.31 13.20 39.93
C ILE A 110 11.64 13.30 41.30
N VAL A 111 10.41 12.79 41.44
CA VAL A 111 9.67 12.82 42.72
C VAL A 111 10.26 11.88 43.77
N MET A 112 10.89 10.78 43.38
CA MET A 112 11.55 9.84 44.30
C MET A 112 12.94 10.28 44.75
N HIS A 113 13.58 11.19 44.03
CA HIS A 113 14.92 11.73 44.34
C HIS A 113 14.90 13.09 45.04
N CYS A 114 13.73 13.57 45.46
CA CYS A 114 13.52 14.81 46.23
C CYS A 114 12.99 14.45 47.63
#